data_AF-V4TZT8-F1
#
_entry.id   AF-V4TZT8-F1
#
_cell.length_a   1.000
_cell.length_b   1.000
_cell.length_c   1.000
_cell.angle_alpha   90.00
_cell.angle_beta   90.00
_cell.angle_gamma   90.00
#
_symmetry.space_group_name_H-M   'P 1'
#
loop_
_entity.id
_entity.type
_entity.pdbx_description
1 polymer ?
#
loop_
_entity_poly.entity_id
_entity_poly.type
_entity_poly.pdbx_seq_one_letter_code
_entity_poly.pdbx_strand_id
1 'polypeptide(L)'
;MYFDFLRPIQSCRVSFKLLGDVTAFAVEPSEQDDSGLRAPLVAAETLAPTRQTNLSRRSNNPRLGLFMVLGRLSFPLLFSYNSKVRAMAFVKAQKSKAYFKRFQVKYKRRREGKTDYRARIRLINQDKNKYNTPKYRFVVRFTNKDIIAQIVSANIVGDSVLAAAYAHELPRYGLEVGLTNYAAAYCTGLLLARRVLKMLEMDDEYEGNVEATGEDYSVEPADTRRPFRALLDVGLIKTTTGNRVFGALKGALDGGLDIPHSDKRFAGFSKDGKQLDAEVHRKYIYGGHVAAYMSTLMEDEPEKYQSHFTEYIKKGIDADGLEALYKKVHAAIRADPTTKKSEKPAPKEHKRYNLKKLTYEERKAKLVERLNALNSAVDEDDE
;
A
#
# COMPACT_ATOMS: atom_id res chain seq x y z
N MET A 1 -35.78 -29.87 10.25
CA MET A 1 -34.70 -30.02 11.23
C MET A 1 -34.93 -28.98 12.31
N TYR A 2 -35.28 -29.42 13.52
CA TYR A 2 -35.48 -28.55 14.68
C TYR A 2 -34.11 -28.10 15.22
N PHE A 3 -33.96 -26.80 15.47
CA PHE A 3 -32.79 -26.25 16.15
C PHE A 3 -33.22 -25.79 17.55
N ASP A 4 -32.77 -26.51 18.57
CA ASP A 4 -32.95 -26.12 19.97
C ASP A 4 -31.95 -25.03 20.35
N PHE A 5 -32.45 -23.84 20.67
CA PHE A 5 -31.65 -22.72 21.16
C PHE A 5 -31.59 -22.76 22.69
N LEU A 6 -30.38 -22.92 23.25
CA LEU A 6 -30.11 -23.07 24.68
C LEU A 6 -30.32 -21.82 25.56
N ARG A 7 -30.94 -20.73 25.09
CA ARG A 7 -31.28 -19.53 25.91
C ARG A 7 -32.51 -18.78 25.34
N PRO A 8 -33.38 -18.20 26.19
CA PRO A 8 -34.54 -17.43 25.73
C PRO A 8 -34.09 -16.14 25.03
N ILE A 9 -34.43 -16.02 23.75
CA ILE A 9 -34.24 -14.80 22.95
C ILE A 9 -35.31 -13.80 23.39
N GLN A 10 -34.93 -12.73 24.09
CA GLN A 10 -35.80 -11.58 24.27
C GLN A 10 -35.88 -10.80 22.94
N SER A 11 -36.97 -10.99 22.19
CA SER A 11 -37.24 -10.20 20.99
C SER A 11 -37.79 -8.83 21.37
N CYS A 12 -36.96 -7.79 21.34
CA CYS A 12 -37.44 -6.42 21.43
C CYS A 12 -37.94 -5.95 20.05
N ARG A 13 -39.25 -5.73 19.94
CA ARG A 13 -39.89 -5.18 18.74
C ARG A 13 -39.62 -3.68 18.70
N VAL A 14 -38.68 -3.23 17.86
CA VAL A 14 -38.41 -1.81 17.64
C VAL A 14 -39.33 -1.31 16.52
N SER A 15 -40.37 -0.56 16.88
CA SER A 15 -41.24 0.13 15.92
C SER A 15 -40.74 1.56 15.69
N PHE A 16 -40.41 1.90 14.45
CA PHE A 16 -40.11 3.28 14.05
C PHE A 16 -41.42 3.97 13.61
N LYS A 17 -41.77 5.09 14.25
CA LYS A 17 -42.78 6.03 13.72
C LYS A 17 -42.09 6.91 12.68
N LEU A 18 -42.49 6.82 11.42
CA LEU A 18 -42.15 7.82 10.40
C LEU A 18 -42.99 9.06 10.67
N LEU A 19 -42.35 10.14 11.10
CA LEU A 19 -42.92 11.49 11.08
C LEU A 19 -42.35 12.19 9.85
N GLY A 20 -43.15 12.27 8.79
CA GLY A 20 -42.79 12.97 7.55
C GLY A 20 -43.71 12.56 6.41
N ASP A 21 -44.38 13.54 5.82
CA ASP A 21 -45.32 13.37 4.71
C ASP A 21 -44.64 12.77 3.47
N VAL A 22 -45.32 11.81 2.86
CA VAL A 22 -44.85 10.96 1.74
C VAL A 22 -44.93 11.70 0.39
N THR A 23 -45.16 13.01 0.37
CA THR A 23 -45.47 13.77 -0.86
C THR A 23 -44.29 14.54 -1.46
N ALA A 24 -43.07 14.42 -0.93
CA ALA A 24 -41.89 15.13 -1.48
C ALA A 24 -40.98 14.28 -2.41
N PHE A 25 -41.41 13.07 -2.80
CA PHE A 25 -40.69 12.22 -3.76
C PHE A 25 -41.50 12.07 -5.06
N ALA A 26 -41.69 13.18 -5.77
CA ALA A 26 -42.00 13.17 -7.19
C ALA A 26 -40.81 13.77 -7.94
N VAL A 27 -40.19 12.97 -8.80
CA VAL A 27 -39.18 13.38 -9.78
C VAL A 27 -39.94 13.72 -11.05
N GLU A 28 -39.88 14.97 -11.51
CA GLU A 28 -40.23 15.31 -12.89
C GLU A 28 -38.98 15.38 -13.77
N PRO A 29 -39.01 14.83 -15.00
CA PRO A 29 -37.88 14.78 -15.92
C PRO A 29 -38.01 15.79 -17.07
N SER A 30 -37.27 16.89 -17.02
CA SER A 30 -36.91 17.77 -18.14
C SER A 30 -35.95 18.82 -17.56
N GLU A 31 -34.74 19.03 -18.03
CA GLU A 31 -34.41 19.63 -19.32
C GLU A 31 -32.98 19.24 -19.76
N GLN A 32 -32.82 19.17 -21.08
CA GLN A 32 -31.60 18.92 -21.84
C GLN A 32 -30.61 20.08 -21.78
N ASP A 33 -29.34 19.71 -21.93
CA ASP A 33 -28.25 20.40 -22.64
C ASP A 33 -28.26 21.93 -22.73
N ASP A 34 -27.25 22.56 -22.13
CA ASP A 34 -26.58 23.67 -22.81
C ASP A 34 -25.08 23.73 -22.50
N SER A 35 -24.34 23.59 -23.59
CA SER A 35 -22.92 23.85 -23.73
C SER A 35 -22.64 25.36 -23.77
N GLY A 36 -21.57 25.79 -23.11
CA GLY A 36 -20.81 26.98 -23.52
C GLY A 36 -20.82 28.16 -22.55
N LEU A 37 -19.61 28.73 -22.39
CA LEU A 37 -19.27 30.04 -21.83
C LEU A 37 -19.21 30.15 -20.29
N ARG A 38 -18.02 29.84 -19.75
CA ARG A 38 -17.43 30.65 -18.68
C ARG A 38 -15.94 30.86 -18.91
N ALA A 39 -15.55 32.14 -18.95
CA ALA A 39 -14.19 32.62 -19.19
C ALA A 39 -13.20 32.25 -18.06
N PRO A 40 -11.88 32.24 -18.33
CA PRO A 40 -10.86 31.73 -17.41
C PRO A 40 -10.32 32.82 -16.48
N LEU A 41 -10.02 32.45 -15.23
CA LEU A 41 -9.30 33.30 -14.27
C LEU A 41 -7.87 32.79 -14.11
N VAL A 42 -6.99 33.51 -14.82
CA VAL A 42 -5.57 33.89 -14.59
C VAL A 42 -4.69 32.97 -13.73
N ALA A 43 -3.59 32.58 -14.37
CA ALA A 43 -2.44 31.82 -13.87
C ALA A 43 -1.61 32.58 -12.80
N ALA A 44 -1.00 31.82 -11.89
CA ALA A 44 0.14 32.28 -11.10
C ALA A 44 1.33 31.36 -11.41
N GLU A 45 2.32 31.91 -12.11
CA GLU A 45 3.58 31.27 -12.44
C GLU A 45 4.47 31.08 -11.21
N THR A 46 5.19 29.97 -11.27
CA THR A 46 6.31 29.54 -10.43
C THR A 46 7.51 30.48 -10.51
N LEU A 47 8.24 30.67 -9.41
CA LEU A 47 9.71 30.87 -9.44
C LEU A 47 10.31 30.53 -8.05
N ALA A 48 11.27 29.61 -8.03
CA ALA A 48 12.13 29.31 -6.88
C ALA A 48 13.21 30.41 -6.70
N PRO A 49 13.89 30.47 -5.54
CA PRO A 49 15.34 30.57 -5.65
C PRO A 49 16.16 29.78 -4.62
N THR A 50 17.37 29.52 -5.11
CA THR A 50 18.56 28.88 -4.56
C THR A 50 19.34 29.71 -3.53
N ARG A 51 20.24 29.00 -2.82
CA ARG A 51 21.32 29.44 -1.90
C ARG A 51 22.15 30.65 -2.37
N GLN A 52 22.60 31.47 -1.40
CA GLN A 52 23.92 32.14 -1.27
C GLN A 52 23.99 32.78 0.15
N THR A 53 24.80 32.31 1.11
CA THR A 53 26.21 32.63 1.45
C THR A 53 26.54 34.10 1.79
N ASN A 54 26.76 34.33 3.10
CA ASN A 54 27.85 35.05 3.78
C ASN A 54 28.22 36.54 3.50
N LEU A 55 28.74 37.12 4.58
CA LEU A 55 29.51 38.37 4.76
C LEU A 55 28.70 39.67 4.78
N SER A 56 29.08 40.75 5.46
CA SER A 56 29.90 41.07 6.65
C SER A 56 29.84 42.60 6.76
N ARG A 57 30.05 43.16 7.97
CA ARG A 57 30.53 44.56 8.20
C ARG A 57 29.56 45.69 7.77
N ARG A 58 29.61 46.91 8.30
CA ARG A 58 30.06 47.56 9.55
C ARG A 58 29.54 49.01 9.41
N SER A 59 29.28 49.64 10.55
CA SER A 59 29.56 51.06 10.81
C SER A 59 28.58 52.17 10.36
N ASN A 60 28.38 53.07 11.33
CA ASN A 60 28.33 54.53 11.25
C ASN A 60 26.98 55.26 11.28
N ASN A 61 26.73 55.87 12.46
CA ASN A 61 25.96 57.11 12.67
C ASN A 61 26.61 58.30 11.93
N PRO A 62 25.86 59.39 11.68
CA PRO A 62 25.96 60.61 12.53
C PRO A 62 24.59 61.28 12.81
N ARG A 63 24.34 61.76 14.04
CA ARG A 63 24.38 63.16 14.54
C ARG A 63 23.57 64.20 13.76
N LEU A 64 22.63 64.87 14.47
CA LEU A 64 22.28 66.32 14.50
C LEU A 64 20.94 66.41 15.26
N GLY A 65 20.78 67.11 16.38
CA GLY A 65 20.83 68.56 16.54
C GLY A 65 20.13 68.91 17.86
N LEU A 66 20.73 69.84 18.60
CA LEU A 66 20.36 70.31 19.94
C LEU A 66 19.56 71.62 19.80
N PHE A 67 18.38 71.74 20.42
CA PHE A 67 17.84 73.05 20.81
C PHE A 67 16.99 72.91 22.08
N MET A 68 17.24 73.82 23.01
CA MET A 68 16.87 73.82 24.42
C MET A 68 15.77 74.85 24.64
N VAL A 69 14.61 74.50 25.24
CA VAL A 69 13.74 75.45 25.96
C VAL A 69 13.11 74.75 27.17
N LEU A 70 13.18 75.46 28.29
CA LEU A 70 12.85 75.08 29.66
C LEU A 70 11.36 74.79 29.89
N GLY A 71 11.09 73.76 30.70
CA GLY A 71 9.77 73.51 31.29
C GLY A 71 9.86 72.46 32.39
N ARG A 72 10.03 72.91 33.64
CA ARG A 72 9.92 72.08 34.85
C ARG A 72 8.55 71.40 34.87
N LEU A 73 8.50 70.08 35.11
CA LEU A 73 7.47 69.40 35.90
C LEU A 73 7.91 67.96 36.20
N SER A 74 8.00 67.69 37.50
CA SER A 74 8.01 66.41 38.24
C SER A 74 8.41 65.11 37.54
N PHE A 75 9.56 64.58 38.01
CA PHE A 75 9.92 63.16 37.95
C PHE A 75 8.87 62.29 38.68
N PRO A 76 8.49 61.15 38.08
CA PRO A 76 8.51 59.90 38.81
C PRO A 76 9.46 58.91 38.12
N LEU A 77 10.24 58.19 38.91
CA LEU A 77 11.05 57.06 38.46
C LEU A 77 10.19 56.09 37.62
N LEU A 78 10.40 56.09 36.30
CA LEU A 78 10.00 54.98 35.44
C LEU A 78 11.07 53.91 35.58
N PHE A 79 10.77 52.88 36.38
CA PHE A 79 11.40 51.57 36.24
C PHE A 79 11.29 51.18 34.76
N SER A 80 12.43 51.05 34.08
CA SER A 80 12.49 50.53 32.73
C SER A 80 12.06 49.06 32.77
N TYR A 81 10.76 48.82 32.63
CA TYR A 81 10.25 47.51 32.29
C TYR A 81 10.76 47.23 30.88
N ASN A 82 11.76 46.35 30.78
CA ASN A 82 12.22 45.79 29.53
C ASN A 82 11.06 44.99 28.93
N SER A 83 10.14 45.68 28.26
CA SER A 83 9.13 45.10 27.42
C SER A 83 9.85 44.55 26.19
N LYS A 84 10.46 43.37 26.37
CA LYS A 84 10.52 42.41 25.28
C LYS A 84 9.08 42.21 24.84
N VAL A 85 8.66 43.00 23.85
CA VAL A 85 7.47 42.77 23.05
C VAL A 85 7.68 41.38 22.47
N ARG A 86 7.24 40.37 23.21
CA ARG A 86 7.08 39.02 22.75
C ARG A 86 6.04 39.17 21.66
N ALA A 87 6.48 39.28 20.42
CA ALA A 87 5.59 39.33 19.26
C ALA A 87 4.73 38.07 19.33
N MET A 88 3.54 38.20 19.94
CA MET A 88 2.59 37.12 20.05
C MET A 88 2.05 36.95 18.64
N ALA A 89 2.54 35.93 17.93
CA ALA A 89 2.00 35.57 16.64
C ALA A 89 0.52 35.16 16.85
N PHE A 90 -0.41 36.08 16.60
CA PHE A 90 -1.85 35.87 16.60
C PHE A 90 -2.24 35.01 15.38
N VAL A 91 -1.84 33.73 15.38
CA VAL A 91 -2.25 32.78 14.35
C VAL A 91 -3.55 32.14 14.80
N LYS A 92 -4.61 32.35 14.03
CA LYS A 92 -5.91 31.70 14.26
C LYS A 92 -5.71 30.18 14.27
N ALA A 93 -6.19 29.52 15.32
CA ALA A 93 -6.12 28.07 15.42
C ALA A 93 -6.91 27.41 14.26
N GLN A 94 -6.19 26.81 13.31
CA GLN A 94 -6.77 26.18 12.13
C GLN A 94 -7.62 24.95 12.48
N LYS A 95 -7.17 24.16 13.47
CA LYS A 95 -7.86 22.96 13.97
C LYS A 95 -8.68 23.28 15.23
N SER A 96 -9.73 24.08 15.05
CA SER A 96 -10.63 24.47 16.14
C SER A 96 -11.60 23.36 16.55
N LYS A 97 -12.30 23.53 17.68
CA LYS A 97 -13.40 22.64 18.09
C LYS A 97 -14.49 22.54 17.00
N ALA A 98 -14.75 23.64 16.29
CA ALA A 98 -15.69 23.67 15.18
C ALA A 98 -15.21 22.84 13.98
N TYR A 99 -13.91 22.84 13.69
CA TYR A 99 -13.30 21.99 12.66
C TYR A 99 -13.56 20.50 12.95
N PHE A 100 -13.22 20.03 14.16
CA PHE A 100 -13.37 18.60 14.51
C PHE A 100 -14.83 18.14 14.53
N LYS A 101 -15.78 19.02 14.88
CA LYS A 101 -17.21 18.71 14.81
C LYS A 101 -17.71 18.44 13.38
N ARG A 102 -17.12 19.07 12.37
CA ARG A 102 -17.51 18.95 10.95
C ARG A 102 -16.58 18.05 10.14
N PHE A 103 -15.45 17.64 10.72
CA PHE A 103 -14.43 16.88 10.01
C PHE A 103 -14.91 15.45 9.73
N GLN A 104 -15.26 15.17 8.49
CA GLN A 104 -15.60 13.83 8.04
C GLN A 104 -14.34 13.07 7.64
N VAL A 105 -14.05 12.01 8.39
CA VAL A 105 -12.91 11.13 8.09
C VAL A 105 -13.16 10.33 6.82
N LYS A 106 -12.12 10.20 5.98
CA LYS A 106 -12.14 9.23 4.88
C LYS A 106 -12.14 7.79 5.44
N TYR A 107 -12.54 6.82 4.62
CA TYR A 107 -12.55 5.41 5.00
C TYR A 107 -11.20 4.94 5.58
N LYS A 108 -11.24 4.02 6.55
CA LYS A 108 -10.05 3.54 7.29
C LYS A 108 -8.88 3.18 6.37
N ARG A 109 -9.10 2.32 5.38
CA ARG A 109 -8.05 1.89 4.42
C ARG A 109 -7.51 3.01 3.53
N ARG A 110 -8.31 4.06 3.28
CA ARG A 110 -7.85 5.24 2.52
C ARG A 110 -6.95 6.12 3.38
N ARG A 111 -7.28 6.28 4.67
CA ARG A 111 -6.44 6.99 5.64
C ARG A 111 -5.12 6.26 5.90
N GLU A 112 -5.14 4.92 5.91
CA GLU A 112 -3.93 4.08 5.97
C GLU A 112 -3.15 4.04 4.65
N GLY A 113 -3.65 4.65 3.57
CA GLY A 113 -2.96 4.66 2.27
C GLY A 113 -2.84 3.30 1.59
N LYS A 114 -3.73 2.34 1.88
CA LYS A 114 -3.65 0.96 1.36
C LYS A 114 -4.57 0.67 0.18
N THR A 115 -5.54 1.54 -0.07
CA THR A 115 -6.57 1.26 -1.09
C THR A 115 -7.05 2.55 -1.74
N ASP A 116 -7.07 2.53 -3.07
CA ASP A 116 -7.86 3.46 -3.86
C ASP A 116 -9.24 2.85 -4.12
N TYR A 117 -10.27 3.48 -3.56
CA TYR A 117 -11.65 3.03 -3.74
C TYR A 117 -12.18 3.27 -5.15
N ARG A 118 -11.64 4.24 -5.90
CA ARG A 118 -12.06 4.48 -7.30
C ARG A 118 -11.65 3.31 -8.20
N ALA A 119 -10.39 2.88 -8.11
CA ALA A 119 -9.91 1.69 -8.81
C ALA A 119 -10.64 0.42 -8.32
N ARG A 120 -10.78 0.25 -6.99
CA ARG A 120 -11.39 -0.95 -6.40
C ARG A 120 -12.84 -1.15 -6.85
N ILE A 121 -13.67 -0.10 -6.86
CA ILE A 121 -15.09 -0.21 -7.26
C ILE A 121 -15.20 -0.81 -8.66
N ARG A 122 -14.37 -0.37 -9.63
CA ARG A 122 -14.39 -0.89 -11.00
C ARG A 122 -13.94 -2.35 -11.10
N LEU A 123 -12.98 -2.76 -10.28
CA LEU A 123 -12.47 -4.13 -10.27
C LEU A 123 -13.46 -5.13 -9.65
N ILE A 124 -14.14 -4.74 -8.57
CA ILE A 124 -15.04 -5.66 -7.82
C ILE A 124 -16.47 -5.67 -8.35
N ASN A 125 -16.92 -4.59 -8.99
CA ASN A 125 -18.30 -4.49 -9.47
C ASN A 125 -18.56 -5.61 -10.49
N GLN A 126 -19.58 -6.42 -10.21
CA GLN A 126 -20.00 -7.55 -11.03
C GLN A 126 -21.36 -7.23 -11.63
N ASP A 127 -21.59 -7.70 -12.86
CA ASP A 127 -22.88 -7.51 -13.52
C ASP A 127 -23.97 -8.24 -12.72
N LYS A 128 -25.08 -7.54 -12.43
CA LYS A 128 -26.14 -8.08 -11.57
C LYS A 128 -26.82 -9.33 -12.16
N ASN A 129 -26.79 -9.48 -13.48
CA ASN A 129 -27.32 -10.66 -14.18
C ASN A 129 -26.48 -11.93 -13.97
N LYS A 130 -25.24 -11.81 -13.45
CA LYS A 130 -24.39 -12.96 -13.07
C LYS A 130 -24.64 -13.43 -11.63
N TYR A 131 -25.56 -12.77 -10.91
CA TYR A 131 -25.98 -13.10 -9.56
C TYR A 131 -24.78 -13.34 -8.61
N ASN A 132 -24.64 -14.55 -8.09
CA ASN A 132 -23.62 -14.90 -7.09
C ASN A 132 -22.29 -15.37 -7.71
N THR A 133 -22.09 -15.21 -9.03
CA THR A 133 -20.85 -15.62 -9.68
C THR A 133 -19.70 -14.72 -9.21
N PRO A 134 -18.69 -15.27 -8.52
CA PRO A 134 -17.60 -14.45 -7.98
C PRO A 134 -16.74 -13.86 -9.10
N LYS A 135 -16.42 -12.58 -8.96
CA LYS A 135 -15.43 -11.90 -9.82
C LYS A 135 -14.06 -12.01 -9.18
N TYR A 136 -13.22 -12.89 -9.73
CA TYR A 136 -11.88 -13.14 -9.20
C TYR A 136 -10.89 -12.06 -9.60
N ARG A 137 -10.05 -11.67 -8.64
CA ARG A 137 -8.95 -10.73 -8.81
C ARG A 137 -7.65 -11.39 -8.42
N PHE A 138 -6.64 -11.25 -9.27
CA PHE A 138 -5.27 -11.60 -8.99
C PHE A 138 -4.58 -10.39 -8.34
N VAL A 139 -4.54 -10.40 -7.01
CA VAL A 139 -3.99 -9.33 -6.18
C VAL A 139 -2.50 -9.59 -5.97
N VAL A 140 -1.67 -8.70 -6.52
CA VAL A 140 -0.21 -8.75 -6.34
C VAL A 140 0.23 -7.56 -5.50
N ARG A 141 0.97 -7.82 -4.42
CA ARG A 141 1.48 -6.79 -3.51
C ARG A 141 2.95 -7.06 -3.20
N PHE A 142 3.76 -6.03 -3.40
CA PHE A 142 5.17 -6.06 -3.02
C PHE A 142 5.34 -5.42 -1.65
N THR A 143 6.11 -6.09 -0.81
CA THR A 143 6.71 -5.52 0.39
C THR A 143 8.21 -5.39 0.17
N ASN A 144 8.95 -4.88 1.16
CA ASN A 144 10.39 -4.71 1.02
C ASN A 144 11.16 -6.05 0.93
N LYS A 145 10.63 -7.12 1.54
CA LYS A 145 11.32 -8.41 1.65
C LYS A 145 10.50 -9.61 1.12
N ASP A 146 9.27 -9.37 0.69
CA ASP A 146 8.35 -10.44 0.29
C ASP A 146 7.42 -9.98 -0.83
N ILE A 147 6.98 -10.93 -1.64
CA ILE A 147 5.99 -10.76 -2.69
C ILE A 147 4.77 -11.56 -2.29
N ILE A 148 3.59 -10.93 -2.34
CA ILE A 148 2.32 -11.55 -1.97
C ILE A 148 1.46 -11.62 -3.24
N ALA A 149 1.07 -12.83 -3.62
CA ALA A 149 0.22 -13.11 -4.76
C ALA A 149 -1.03 -13.86 -4.27
N GLN A 150 -2.23 -13.34 -4.55
CA GLN A 150 -3.48 -13.91 -4.05
C GLN A 150 -4.58 -13.90 -5.10
N ILE A 151 -5.41 -14.95 -5.14
CA ILE A 151 -6.68 -14.93 -5.85
C ILE A 151 -7.78 -14.58 -4.87
N VAL A 152 -8.50 -13.49 -5.14
CA VAL A 152 -9.45 -12.89 -4.20
C VAL A 152 -10.78 -12.59 -4.87
N SER A 153 -11.88 -12.97 -4.23
CA SER A 153 -13.25 -12.54 -4.58
C SER A 153 -13.80 -11.61 -3.49
N ALA A 154 -14.76 -10.75 -3.85
CA ALA A 154 -15.35 -9.79 -2.91
C ALA A 154 -16.72 -10.29 -2.41
N ASN A 155 -16.91 -10.36 -1.10
CA ASN A 155 -18.20 -10.62 -0.45
C ASN A 155 -18.63 -9.41 0.41
N ILE A 156 -19.89 -9.41 0.87
CA ILE A 156 -20.46 -8.31 1.67
C ILE A 156 -19.69 -8.08 2.98
N VAL A 157 -19.32 -9.17 3.67
CA VAL A 157 -18.57 -9.12 4.93
C VAL A 157 -17.12 -8.67 4.70
N GLY A 158 -16.53 -9.10 3.58
CA GLY A 158 -15.13 -8.85 3.26
C GLY A 158 -14.66 -9.67 2.06
N ASP A 159 -13.38 -9.53 1.73
CA ASP A 159 -12.76 -10.28 0.64
C ASP A 159 -12.50 -11.74 1.08
N SER A 160 -12.83 -12.69 0.21
CA SER A 160 -12.52 -14.12 0.38
C SER A 160 -11.30 -14.48 -0.47
N VAL A 161 -10.28 -15.07 0.15
CA VAL A 161 -9.05 -15.52 -0.52
C VAL A 161 -9.20 -16.98 -0.90
N LEU A 162 -9.16 -17.28 -2.19
CA LEU A 162 -9.24 -18.66 -2.71
C LEU A 162 -7.90 -19.38 -2.50
N ALA A 163 -6.83 -18.75 -2.96
CA ALA A 163 -5.46 -19.25 -2.81
C ALA A 163 -4.49 -18.10 -2.61
N ALA A 164 -3.36 -18.39 -1.97
CA ALA A 164 -2.28 -17.45 -1.74
C ALA A 164 -0.92 -18.11 -2.03
N ALA A 165 0.02 -17.31 -2.51
CA ALA A 165 1.42 -17.65 -2.66
C ALA A 165 2.28 -16.47 -2.18
N TYR A 166 3.46 -16.80 -1.66
CA TYR A 166 4.38 -15.85 -1.05
C TYR A 166 5.80 -16.08 -1.59
N ALA A 167 6.68 -15.08 -1.51
CA ALA A 167 8.07 -15.30 -1.89
C ALA A 167 8.85 -16.03 -0.79
N HIS A 168 8.49 -15.84 0.49
CA HIS A 168 9.17 -16.51 1.61
C HIS A 168 8.98 -18.04 1.68
N GLU A 169 8.12 -18.62 0.84
CA GLU A 169 8.00 -20.07 0.67
C GLU A 169 8.82 -20.62 -0.51
N LEU A 170 9.29 -19.76 -1.41
CA LEU A 170 10.16 -20.14 -2.54
C LEU A 170 11.47 -20.83 -2.13
N PRO A 171 12.08 -20.58 -0.94
CA PRO A 171 13.23 -21.34 -0.48
C PRO A 171 12.99 -22.86 -0.43
N ARG A 172 11.74 -23.31 -0.26
CA ARG A 172 11.40 -24.75 -0.30
C ARG A 172 11.62 -25.40 -1.66
N TYR A 173 11.56 -24.59 -2.72
CA TYR A 173 11.74 -25.01 -4.10
C TYR A 173 13.16 -24.74 -4.61
N GLY A 174 14.08 -24.30 -3.74
CA GLY A 174 15.47 -24.04 -4.05
C GLY A 174 15.84 -22.57 -4.28
N LEU A 175 14.88 -21.62 -4.24
CA LEU A 175 15.19 -20.19 -4.35
C LEU A 175 15.34 -19.56 -2.97
N GLU A 176 16.56 -19.54 -2.46
CA GLU A 176 16.78 -19.08 -1.09
C GLU A 176 17.20 -17.60 -0.93
N VAL A 177 17.53 -16.92 -2.03
CA VAL A 177 17.96 -15.50 -2.07
C VAL A 177 17.23 -14.75 -3.16
N GLY A 178 17.21 -13.42 -3.07
CA GLY A 178 16.63 -12.58 -4.12
C GLY A 178 15.10 -12.62 -4.21
N LEU A 179 14.40 -12.81 -3.09
CA LEU A 179 12.95 -13.04 -3.04
C LEU A 179 12.05 -11.89 -3.54
N THR A 180 12.62 -10.74 -3.90
CA THR A 180 11.87 -9.56 -4.37
C THR A 180 12.22 -9.12 -5.78
N ASN A 181 13.04 -9.86 -6.53
CA ASN A 181 13.37 -9.52 -7.91
C ASN A 181 12.23 -9.87 -8.90
N TYR A 182 12.42 -9.61 -10.20
CA TYR A 182 11.44 -9.93 -11.23
C TYR A 182 11.23 -11.45 -11.40
N ALA A 183 12.31 -12.23 -11.31
CA ALA A 183 12.29 -13.68 -11.43
C ALA A 183 11.52 -14.38 -10.29
N ALA A 184 11.71 -13.91 -9.05
CA ALA A 184 10.94 -14.34 -7.88
C ALA A 184 9.47 -13.95 -8.02
N ALA A 185 9.16 -12.77 -8.57
CA ALA A 185 7.78 -12.39 -8.87
C ALA A 185 7.13 -13.38 -9.84
N TYR A 186 7.83 -13.73 -10.91
CA TYR A 186 7.41 -14.77 -11.86
C TYR A 186 7.17 -16.11 -11.15
N CYS A 187 8.13 -16.59 -10.36
CA CYS A 187 7.98 -17.82 -9.58
C CYS A 187 6.77 -17.80 -8.64
N THR A 188 6.52 -16.68 -7.93
CA THR A 188 5.34 -16.56 -7.05
C THR A 188 4.01 -16.57 -7.82
N GLY A 189 3.97 -15.99 -9.02
CA GLY A 189 2.81 -16.04 -9.90
C GLY A 189 2.53 -17.45 -10.40
N LEU A 190 3.58 -18.14 -10.86
CA LEU A 190 3.52 -19.53 -11.32
C LEU A 190 3.04 -20.47 -10.20
N LEU A 191 3.59 -20.31 -8.99
CA LEU A 191 3.19 -21.08 -7.82
C LEU A 191 1.72 -20.87 -7.47
N LEU A 192 1.22 -19.63 -7.53
CA LEU A 192 -0.19 -19.36 -7.28
C LEU A 192 -1.09 -20.01 -8.35
N ALA A 193 -0.72 -19.90 -9.62
CA ALA A 193 -1.48 -20.48 -10.72
C ALA A 193 -1.63 -22.00 -10.58
N ARG A 194 -0.51 -22.72 -10.39
CA ARG A 194 -0.54 -24.17 -10.20
C ARG A 194 -1.29 -24.59 -8.93
N ARG A 195 -1.24 -23.78 -7.86
CA ARG A 195 -2.06 -24.01 -6.65
C ARG A 195 -3.55 -23.93 -6.92
N VAL A 196 -3.97 -22.89 -7.64
CA VAL A 196 -5.39 -22.66 -7.95
C VAL A 196 -5.91 -23.76 -8.86
N LEU A 197 -5.16 -24.12 -9.90
CA LEU A 197 -5.57 -25.18 -10.82
C LEU A 197 -5.62 -26.55 -10.15
N LYS A 198 -4.64 -26.89 -9.31
CA LYS A 198 -4.66 -28.14 -8.53
C LYS A 198 -5.81 -28.18 -7.53
N MET A 199 -6.16 -27.05 -6.93
CA MET A 199 -7.31 -26.94 -6.02
C MET A 199 -8.65 -27.08 -6.74
N LEU A 200 -8.70 -26.72 -8.03
CA LEU A 200 -9.91 -26.79 -8.86
C LEU A 200 -9.95 -28.03 -9.77
N GLU A 201 -8.94 -28.90 -9.67
CA GLU A 201 -8.78 -30.14 -10.47
C GLU A 201 -8.78 -29.84 -11.98
N MET A 202 -8.02 -28.81 -12.39
CA MET A 202 -7.87 -28.35 -13.78
C MET A 202 -6.39 -28.26 -14.21
N ASP A 203 -5.49 -28.85 -13.44
CA ASP A 203 -4.06 -28.72 -13.60
C ASP A 203 -3.50 -29.49 -14.81
N ASP A 204 -4.17 -30.56 -15.22
CA ASP A 204 -3.85 -31.38 -16.41
C ASP A 204 -4.40 -30.76 -17.71
N GLU A 205 -5.59 -30.13 -17.67
CA GLU A 205 -6.18 -29.48 -18.86
C GLU A 205 -5.44 -28.19 -19.22
N TYR A 206 -5.00 -27.45 -18.20
CA TYR A 206 -4.35 -26.16 -18.36
C TYR A 206 -2.93 -26.17 -17.76
N GLU A 207 -2.01 -26.88 -18.42
CA GLU A 207 -0.59 -26.93 -18.02
C GLU A 207 0.12 -25.57 -18.16
N GLY A 208 -0.33 -24.76 -19.12
CA GLY A 208 0.30 -23.49 -19.49
C GLY A 208 1.57 -23.71 -20.31
N ASN A 209 2.48 -22.74 -20.28
CA ASN A 209 3.74 -22.82 -21.01
C ASN A 209 4.85 -23.45 -20.15
N VAL A 210 5.21 -24.71 -20.43
CA VAL A 210 6.21 -25.47 -19.66
C VAL A 210 7.56 -24.76 -19.67
N GLU A 211 8.00 -24.25 -20.81
CA GLU A 211 9.25 -23.52 -20.96
C GLU A 211 8.99 -22.03 -21.03
N ALA A 212 9.56 -21.24 -20.11
CA ALA A 212 9.36 -19.79 -20.15
C ALA A 212 10.11 -19.17 -21.34
N THR A 213 9.46 -19.07 -22.49
CA THR A 213 10.00 -18.49 -23.74
C THR A 213 10.05 -16.97 -23.70
N GLY A 214 9.24 -16.33 -22.84
CA GLY A 214 9.15 -14.87 -22.71
C GLY A 214 8.17 -14.21 -23.67
N GLU A 215 7.60 -14.98 -24.60
CA GLU A 215 6.58 -14.54 -25.55
C GLU A 215 5.24 -14.26 -24.86
N ASP A 216 4.37 -13.51 -25.53
CA ASP A 216 3.01 -13.28 -25.04
C ASP A 216 2.23 -14.60 -25.07
N TYR A 217 1.58 -14.96 -23.96
CA TYR A 217 0.86 -16.23 -23.86
C TYR A 217 -0.51 -15.99 -23.23
N SER A 218 -1.54 -16.36 -23.99
CA SER A 218 -2.92 -16.40 -23.53
C SER A 218 -3.39 -17.85 -23.58
N VAL A 219 -4.07 -18.27 -22.54
CA VAL A 219 -4.64 -19.62 -22.48
C VAL A 219 -5.91 -19.64 -23.32
N GLU A 220 -5.90 -20.42 -24.38
CA GLU A 220 -7.10 -20.63 -25.20
C GLU A 220 -8.08 -21.57 -24.48
N PRO A 221 -9.40 -21.34 -24.62
CA PRO A 221 -10.39 -22.17 -23.97
C PRO A 221 -10.44 -23.55 -24.60
N ALA A 222 -10.35 -24.59 -23.77
CA ALA A 222 -10.65 -25.95 -24.16
C ALA A 222 -12.17 -26.18 -24.31
N ASP A 223 -12.55 -27.29 -24.96
CA ASP A 223 -13.94 -27.63 -25.23
C ASP A 223 -14.74 -27.99 -23.97
N THR A 224 -14.07 -28.45 -22.91
CA THR A 224 -14.76 -28.95 -21.70
C THR A 224 -15.06 -27.84 -20.70
N ARG A 225 -14.02 -27.25 -20.09
CA ARG A 225 -14.14 -26.24 -19.04
C ARG A 225 -13.29 -25.05 -19.39
N ARG A 226 -13.85 -23.83 -19.31
CA ARG A 226 -13.11 -22.59 -19.57
C ARG A 226 -11.98 -22.37 -18.57
N PRO A 227 -10.85 -21.75 -18.97
CA PRO A 227 -9.73 -21.49 -18.09
C PRO A 227 -10.13 -20.57 -16.94
N PHE A 228 -9.41 -20.68 -15.82
CA PHE A 228 -9.72 -19.88 -14.64
C PHE A 228 -9.41 -18.40 -14.89
N ARG A 229 -10.47 -17.59 -14.99
CA ARG A 229 -10.35 -16.17 -15.29
C ARG A 229 -10.17 -15.31 -14.04
N ALA A 230 -9.11 -14.50 -13.99
CA ALA A 230 -8.87 -13.52 -12.95
C ALA A 230 -8.47 -12.15 -13.51
N LEU A 231 -8.75 -11.07 -12.78
CA LEU A 231 -8.35 -9.72 -13.16
C LEU A 231 -7.16 -9.23 -12.33
N LEU A 232 -6.12 -8.71 -12.96
CA LEU A 232 -4.95 -8.17 -12.24
C LEU A 232 -5.35 -6.94 -11.40
N ASP A 233 -5.12 -7.02 -10.08
CA ASP A 233 -5.27 -5.92 -9.13
C ASP A 233 -3.87 -5.48 -8.67
N VAL A 234 -3.38 -4.39 -9.26
CA VAL A 234 -2.07 -3.77 -8.96
C VAL A 234 -2.10 -2.89 -7.70
N GLY A 235 -3.30 -2.54 -7.21
CA GLY A 235 -3.49 -1.68 -6.05
C GLY A 235 -3.12 -0.22 -6.33
N LEU A 236 -2.13 0.29 -5.61
CA LEU A 236 -1.68 1.69 -5.69
C LEU A 236 -0.37 1.87 -6.47
N ILE A 237 0.22 0.76 -6.93
CA ILE A 237 1.50 0.78 -7.63
C ILE A 237 1.27 1.38 -9.03
N LYS A 238 2.20 2.23 -9.48
CA LYS A 238 2.17 2.77 -10.84
C LYS A 238 2.47 1.66 -11.85
N THR A 239 1.63 1.52 -12.86
CA THR A 239 1.77 0.53 -13.94
C THR A 239 2.77 1.00 -15.00
N THR A 240 4.04 1.07 -14.63
CA THR A 240 5.16 1.34 -15.54
C THR A 240 5.59 0.06 -16.26
N THR A 241 6.23 0.20 -17.42
CA THR A 241 6.80 -0.92 -18.18
C THR A 241 7.93 -1.57 -17.38
N GLY A 242 7.99 -2.91 -17.38
CA GLY A 242 8.99 -3.67 -16.63
C GLY A 242 8.79 -3.69 -15.11
N ASN A 243 7.62 -3.28 -14.61
CA ASN A 243 7.32 -3.41 -13.19
C ASN A 243 7.20 -4.89 -12.80
N ARG A 244 7.77 -5.28 -11.65
CA ARG A 244 7.76 -6.65 -11.11
C ARG A 244 6.36 -7.24 -10.92
N VAL A 245 5.33 -6.41 -10.75
CA VAL A 245 3.92 -6.85 -10.73
C VAL A 245 3.55 -7.61 -12.01
N PHE A 246 4.10 -7.18 -13.15
CA PHE A 246 3.88 -7.85 -14.43
C PHE A 246 4.72 -9.13 -14.58
N GLY A 247 5.80 -9.28 -13.82
CA GLY A 247 6.50 -10.56 -13.70
C GLY A 247 5.63 -11.62 -13.04
N ALA A 248 4.94 -11.27 -11.94
CA ALA A 248 3.96 -12.16 -11.31
C ALA A 248 2.75 -12.43 -12.21
N LEU A 249 2.31 -11.45 -13.01
CA LEU A 249 1.30 -11.67 -14.05
C LEU A 249 1.78 -12.71 -15.06
N LYS A 250 3.00 -12.57 -15.59
CA LYS A 250 3.53 -13.49 -16.60
C LYS A 250 3.68 -14.91 -16.05
N GLY A 251 4.13 -15.05 -14.81
CA GLY A 251 4.18 -16.36 -14.14
C GLY A 251 2.80 -16.99 -13.96
N ALA A 252 1.77 -16.19 -13.68
CA ALA A 252 0.40 -16.68 -13.56
C ALA A 252 -0.18 -17.14 -14.91
N LEU A 253 0.13 -16.43 -16.01
CA LEU A 253 -0.26 -16.80 -17.37
C LEU A 253 0.40 -18.11 -17.81
N ASP A 254 1.73 -18.21 -17.66
CA ASP A 254 2.49 -19.41 -18.00
C ASP A 254 2.15 -20.60 -17.10
N GLY A 255 1.51 -20.35 -15.96
CA GLY A 255 0.97 -21.36 -15.08
C GLY A 255 -0.45 -21.82 -15.42
N GLY A 256 -1.09 -21.26 -16.45
CA GLY A 256 -2.40 -21.68 -16.97
C GLY A 256 -3.61 -20.84 -16.51
N LEU A 257 -3.41 -19.68 -15.87
CA LEU A 257 -4.53 -18.77 -15.56
C LEU A 257 -4.86 -17.85 -16.74
N ASP A 258 -6.15 -17.63 -16.98
CA ASP A 258 -6.62 -16.60 -17.92
C ASP A 258 -6.68 -15.24 -17.22
N ILE A 259 -5.75 -14.35 -17.55
CA ILE A 259 -5.75 -12.98 -17.07
C ILE A 259 -5.70 -12.05 -18.27
N PRO A 260 -6.75 -11.26 -18.55
CA PRO A 260 -6.74 -10.31 -19.67
C PRO A 260 -5.59 -9.31 -19.54
N HIS A 261 -4.72 -9.23 -20.55
CA HIS A 261 -3.51 -8.42 -20.52
C HIS A 261 -3.13 -7.86 -21.90
N SER A 262 -2.07 -7.05 -21.93
CA SER A 262 -1.37 -6.61 -23.13
C SER A 262 0.13 -6.63 -22.84
N ASP A 263 0.88 -7.07 -23.84
CA ASP A 263 2.34 -7.10 -23.96
C ASP A 263 3.07 -5.80 -23.58
N LYS A 264 2.43 -4.63 -23.76
CA LYS A 264 2.99 -3.28 -23.57
C LYS A 264 3.63 -2.99 -22.21
N ARG A 265 3.31 -3.77 -21.17
CA ARG A 265 3.78 -3.52 -19.79
C ARG A 265 4.85 -4.49 -19.32
N PHE A 266 5.16 -5.53 -20.09
CA PHE A 266 6.23 -6.47 -19.75
C PHE A 266 7.63 -5.83 -19.85
N ALA A 267 8.60 -6.47 -19.23
CA ALA A 267 10.01 -6.11 -19.39
C ALA A 267 10.47 -6.51 -20.81
N GLY A 268 11.16 -5.61 -21.52
CA GLY A 268 11.57 -5.84 -22.91
C GLY A 268 10.66 -5.18 -23.96
N PHE A 269 9.55 -4.55 -23.55
CA PHE A 269 8.73 -3.78 -24.49
C PHE A 269 9.41 -2.47 -24.89
N SER A 270 9.69 -2.30 -26.19
CA SER A 270 10.20 -1.05 -26.76
C SER A 270 9.03 -0.12 -27.12
N LYS A 271 9.06 1.11 -26.62
CA LYS A 271 8.02 2.12 -26.95
C LYS A 271 8.07 2.51 -28.43
N ASP A 272 9.27 2.55 -29.00
CA ASP A 272 9.51 3.00 -30.38
C ASP A 272 9.19 1.88 -31.37
N GLY A 273 9.62 0.66 -31.06
CA GLY A 273 9.33 -0.54 -31.86
C GLY A 273 7.91 -1.08 -31.73
N LYS A 274 7.17 -0.68 -30.67
CA LYS A 274 5.82 -1.17 -30.31
C LYS A 274 5.69 -2.70 -30.28
N GLN A 275 6.80 -3.41 -30.10
CA GLN A 275 6.89 -4.86 -30.07
C GLN A 275 7.60 -5.29 -28.78
N LEU A 276 7.22 -6.45 -28.29
CA LEU A 276 7.88 -7.11 -27.17
C LEU A 276 9.10 -7.87 -27.68
N ASP A 277 10.27 -7.53 -27.15
CA ASP A 277 11.46 -8.35 -27.32
C ASP A 277 11.36 -9.54 -26.34
N ALA A 278 11.01 -10.71 -26.90
CA ALA A 278 10.85 -11.94 -26.14
C ALA A 278 12.16 -12.41 -25.48
N GLU A 279 13.31 -12.17 -26.12
CA GLU A 279 14.62 -12.56 -25.59
C GLU A 279 14.98 -11.74 -24.35
N VAL A 280 14.74 -10.43 -24.41
CA VAL A 280 14.93 -9.56 -23.26
C VAL A 280 13.97 -9.96 -22.14
N HIS A 281 12.68 -10.21 -22.45
CA HIS A 281 11.73 -10.63 -21.42
C HIS A 281 12.15 -11.94 -20.75
N ARG A 282 12.58 -12.93 -21.55
CA ARG A 282 13.12 -14.21 -21.09
C ARG A 282 14.33 -14.01 -20.16
N LYS A 283 15.24 -13.10 -20.52
CA LYS A 283 16.38 -12.72 -19.66
C LYS A 283 15.92 -12.16 -18.31
N TYR A 284 14.81 -11.41 -18.25
CA TYR A 284 14.26 -10.94 -16.98
C TYR A 284 13.63 -12.06 -16.14
N ILE A 285 12.94 -13.02 -16.78
CA ILE A 285 12.31 -14.17 -16.12
C ILE A 285 13.36 -15.05 -15.43
N TYR A 286 14.48 -15.34 -16.09
CA TYR A 286 15.56 -16.16 -15.53
C TYR A 286 16.61 -15.37 -14.73
N GLY A 287 16.36 -14.10 -14.43
CA GLY A 287 17.27 -13.29 -13.60
C GLY A 287 18.58 -12.88 -14.27
N GLY A 288 18.69 -12.96 -15.60
CA GLY A 288 19.90 -12.58 -16.35
C GLY A 288 20.27 -11.09 -16.25
N HIS A 289 19.35 -10.22 -15.87
CA HIS A 289 19.65 -8.82 -15.53
C HIS A 289 20.39 -8.70 -14.18
N VAL A 290 20.09 -9.58 -13.22
CA VAL A 290 20.81 -9.67 -11.95
C VAL A 290 22.18 -10.28 -12.19
N ALA A 291 22.26 -11.35 -13.00
CA ALA A 291 23.53 -11.95 -13.39
C ALA A 291 24.46 -10.94 -14.07
N ALA A 292 23.95 -10.18 -15.06
CA ALA A 292 24.72 -9.14 -15.72
C ALA A 292 25.23 -8.08 -14.72
N TYR A 293 24.40 -7.67 -13.76
CA TYR A 293 24.80 -6.71 -12.73
C TYR A 293 25.85 -7.27 -11.75
N MET A 294 25.78 -8.57 -11.44
CA MET A 294 26.80 -9.27 -10.66
C MET A 294 28.14 -9.24 -11.41
N SER A 295 28.17 -9.63 -12.69
CA SER A 295 29.39 -9.63 -13.51
C SER A 295 30.03 -8.25 -13.61
N THR A 296 29.24 -7.20 -13.92
CA THR A 296 29.77 -5.83 -13.99
C THR A 296 30.36 -5.36 -12.66
N LEU A 297 29.70 -5.68 -11.54
CA LEU A 297 30.20 -5.28 -10.22
C LEU A 297 31.43 -6.06 -9.79
N MET A 298 31.58 -7.32 -10.22
CA MET A 298 32.78 -8.11 -9.95
C MET A 298 34.01 -7.53 -10.67
N GLU A 299 33.83 -7.03 -11.89
CA GLU A 299 34.89 -6.43 -12.71
C GLU A 299 35.23 -5.01 -12.27
N ASP A 300 34.21 -4.14 -12.13
CA ASP A 300 34.42 -2.72 -11.87
C ASP A 300 34.69 -2.42 -10.38
N GLU A 301 33.94 -3.04 -9.47
CA GLU A 301 33.89 -2.65 -8.04
C GLU A 301 33.65 -3.85 -7.09
N PRO A 302 34.69 -4.66 -6.80
CA PRO A 302 34.54 -5.89 -6.02
C PRO A 302 34.06 -5.65 -4.57
N GLU A 303 34.33 -4.49 -3.98
CA GLU A 303 33.84 -4.13 -2.65
C GLU A 303 32.31 -3.97 -2.62
N LYS A 304 31.73 -3.34 -3.65
CA LYS A 304 30.28 -3.22 -3.79
C LYS A 304 29.64 -4.58 -4.06
N TYR A 305 30.29 -5.44 -4.83
CA TYR A 305 29.84 -6.81 -5.04
C TYR A 305 29.70 -7.57 -3.70
N GLN A 306 30.73 -7.52 -2.85
CA GLN A 306 30.72 -8.19 -1.55
C GLN A 306 29.61 -7.68 -0.62
N SER A 307 29.34 -6.37 -0.63
CA SER A 307 28.29 -5.76 0.22
C SER A 307 26.87 -5.97 -0.32
N HIS A 308 26.65 -5.92 -1.64
CA HIS A 308 25.33 -6.09 -2.24
C HIS A 308 24.90 -7.57 -2.30
N PHE A 309 25.84 -8.46 -2.59
CA PHE A 309 25.59 -9.89 -2.82
C PHE A 309 26.09 -10.79 -1.70
N THR A 310 26.22 -10.27 -0.47
CA THR A 310 26.70 -11.03 0.70
C THR A 310 25.95 -12.34 0.90
N GLU A 311 24.63 -12.35 0.74
CA GLU A 311 23.83 -13.57 0.89
C GLU A 311 24.02 -14.57 -0.27
N TYR A 312 24.32 -14.10 -1.48
CA TYR A 312 24.62 -14.96 -2.62
C TYR A 312 25.98 -15.63 -2.44
N ILE A 313 26.99 -14.86 -2.01
CA ILE A 313 28.34 -15.37 -1.69
C ILE A 313 28.27 -16.42 -0.57
N LYS A 314 27.51 -16.16 0.49
CA LYS A 314 27.31 -17.11 1.61
C LYS A 314 26.69 -18.44 1.16
N LYS A 315 25.94 -18.45 0.06
CA LYS A 315 25.26 -19.64 -0.47
C LYS A 315 25.96 -20.23 -1.70
N GLY A 316 27.06 -19.63 -2.16
CA GLY A 316 27.79 -20.10 -3.34
C GLY A 316 26.98 -20.01 -4.63
N ILE A 317 26.18 -18.95 -4.80
CA ILE A 317 25.39 -18.74 -6.02
C ILE A 317 26.07 -17.69 -6.89
N ASP A 318 26.64 -18.13 -8.00
CA ASP A 318 27.34 -17.29 -8.98
C ASP A 318 26.41 -16.80 -10.10
N ALA A 319 26.85 -15.80 -10.86
CA ALA A 319 26.08 -15.16 -11.94
C ALA A 319 25.62 -16.17 -13.01
N ASP A 320 26.51 -17.06 -13.43
CA ASP A 320 26.24 -18.06 -14.47
C ASP A 320 25.27 -19.15 -14.01
N GLY A 321 25.20 -19.41 -12.70
CA GLY A 321 24.33 -20.42 -12.11
C GLY A 321 22.86 -20.01 -11.99
N LEU A 322 22.52 -18.72 -12.16
CA LEU A 322 21.18 -18.20 -11.88
C LEU A 322 20.11 -18.76 -12.82
N GLU A 323 20.38 -18.88 -14.13
CA GLU A 323 19.39 -19.40 -15.07
C GLU A 323 19.03 -20.86 -14.75
N ALA A 324 20.04 -21.69 -14.46
CA ALA A 324 19.86 -23.08 -14.07
C ALA A 324 19.08 -23.20 -12.75
N LEU A 325 19.32 -22.29 -11.79
CA LEU A 325 18.60 -22.22 -10.53
C LEU A 325 17.09 -21.99 -10.77
N TYR A 326 16.72 -20.96 -11.54
CA TYR A 326 15.31 -20.66 -11.79
C TYR A 326 14.59 -21.76 -12.59
N LYS A 327 15.26 -22.41 -13.55
CA LYS A 327 14.70 -23.57 -14.25
C LYS A 327 14.37 -24.71 -13.29
N LYS A 328 15.26 -25.02 -12.35
CA LYS A 328 15.02 -26.02 -11.29
C LYS A 328 13.84 -25.63 -10.40
N VAL A 329 13.76 -24.35 -10.02
CA VAL A 329 12.66 -23.82 -9.19
C VAL A 329 11.32 -23.93 -9.92
N HIS A 330 11.25 -23.57 -11.21
CA HIS A 330 10.03 -23.70 -12.00
C HIS A 330 9.55 -25.15 -12.09
N ALA A 331 10.47 -26.10 -12.33
CA ALA A 331 10.15 -27.52 -12.34
C ALA A 331 9.65 -28.02 -10.98
N ALA A 332 10.32 -27.64 -9.89
CA ALA A 332 9.92 -28.00 -8.53
C ALA A 332 8.54 -27.43 -8.14
N ILE A 333 8.22 -26.21 -8.57
CA ILE A 333 6.90 -25.59 -8.35
C ILE A 333 5.80 -26.37 -9.08
N ARG A 334 6.06 -26.83 -10.32
CA ARG A 334 5.08 -27.61 -11.09
C ARG A 334 4.86 -28.99 -10.49
N ALA A 335 5.91 -29.63 -9.99
CA ALA A 335 5.81 -30.92 -9.31
C ALA A 335 4.93 -30.82 -8.05
N ASP A 336 5.24 -29.86 -7.17
CA ASP A 336 4.57 -29.75 -5.86
C ASP A 336 4.08 -28.33 -5.53
N PRO A 337 2.94 -27.89 -6.06
CA PRO A 337 2.42 -26.57 -5.75
C PRO A 337 1.78 -26.48 -4.36
N THR A 338 1.68 -27.55 -3.57
CA THR A 338 0.85 -27.56 -2.34
C THR A 338 1.35 -26.62 -1.23
N THR A 339 0.42 -26.09 -0.43
CA THR A 339 0.75 -25.22 0.71
C THR A 339 1.02 -26.04 1.98
N LYS A 340 2.27 -26.02 2.48
CA LYS A 340 2.59 -26.63 3.78
C LYS A 340 2.12 -25.75 4.94
N LYS A 341 1.17 -26.25 5.73
CA LYS A 341 0.69 -25.62 6.97
C LYS A 341 1.74 -25.72 8.07
N SER A 342 1.73 -24.78 9.02
CA SER A 342 2.63 -24.84 10.17
C SER A 342 2.18 -25.88 11.17
N GLU A 343 3.08 -26.76 11.60
CA GLU A 343 2.85 -27.80 12.61
C GLU A 343 2.99 -27.28 14.05
N LYS A 344 3.31 -26.00 14.24
CA LYS A 344 3.51 -25.42 15.58
C LYS A 344 2.20 -25.47 16.39
N PRO A 345 2.19 -26.12 17.57
CA PRO A 345 0.99 -26.18 18.40
C PRO A 345 0.62 -24.79 18.91
N ALA A 346 -0.68 -24.58 19.14
CA ALA A 346 -1.15 -23.38 19.81
C ALA A 346 -0.49 -23.29 21.21
N PRO A 347 -0.01 -22.10 21.62
CA PRO A 347 0.58 -21.94 22.94
C PRO A 347 -0.46 -22.27 24.01
N LYS A 348 -0.04 -23.05 25.04
CA LYS A 348 -0.93 -23.49 26.13
C LYS A 348 -1.47 -22.32 26.94
N GLU A 349 -0.66 -21.27 27.11
CA GLU A 349 -1.03 -20.05 27.84
C GLU A 349 -0.82 -18.81 26.98
N HIS A 350 -1.81 -17.90 27.01
CA HIS A 350 -1.73 -16.64 26.26
C HIS A 350 -0.96 -15.58 27.05
N LYS A 351 0.32 -15.38 26.69
CA LYS A 351 1.13 -14.28 27.21
C LYS A 351 0.67 -12.94 26.61
N ARG A 352 0.24 -12.01 27.46
CA ARG A 352 -0.18 -10.66 27.04
C ARG A 352 1.00 -9.69 27.01
N TYR A 353 1.29 -9.12 25.85
CA TYR A 353 2.34 -8.10 25.67
C TYR A 353 1.83 -6.66 25.76
N ASN A 354 0.53 -6.45 25.49
CA ASN A 354 -0.07 -5.12 25.51
C ASN A 354 -0.57 -4.76 26.90
N LEU A 355 -0.44 -3.50 27.29
CA LEU A 355 -1.00 -2.98 28.55
C LEU A 355 -2.50 -3.30 28.68
N LYS A 356 -2.92 -3.60 29.91
CA LYS A 356 -4.35 -3.76 30.23
C LYS A 356 -5.02 -2.40 30.16
N LYS A 357 -6.18 -2.33 29.49
CA LYS A 357 -6.97 -1.11 29.46
C LYS A 357 -7.44 -0.84 30.89
N LEU A 358 -7.05 0.32 31.43
CA LEU A 358 -7.46 0.73 32.77
C LEU A 358 -8.97 0.74 32.90
N THR A 359 -9.46 0.30 34.05
CA THR A 359 -10.89 0.38 34.37
C THR A 359 -11.31 1.84 34.55
N TYR A 360 -12.60 2.08 34.71
CA TYR A 360 -13.09 3.43 35.00
C TYR A 360 -12.63 3.91 36.38
N GLU A 361 -12.68 3.04 37.39
CA GLU A 361 -12.29 3.33 38.76
C GLU A 361 -10.79 3.64 38.88
N GLU A 362 -9.93 2.83 38.26
CA GLU A 362 -8.49 3.08 38.21
C GLU A 362 -8.15 4.42 37.55
N ARG A 363 -8.91 4.84 36.53
CA ARG A 363 -8.75 6.15 35.90
C ARG A 363 -9.22 7.29 36.80
N LYS A 364 -10.28 7.08 37.58
CA LYS A 364 -10.79 8.06 38.55
C LYS A 364 -9.81 8.23 39.70
N ALA A 365 -9.31 7.14 40.27
CA ALA A 365 -8.30 7.16 41.32
C ALA A 365 -7.04 7.92 40.88
N LYS A 366 -6.50 7.60 39.70
CA LYS A 366 -5.36 8.33 39.11
C LYS A 366 -5.60 9.82 38.91
N LEU A 367 -6.83 10.24 38.63
CA LEU A 367 -7.17 11.65 38.51
C LEU A 367 -7.16 12.34 39.88
N VAL A 368 -7.70 11.70 40.90
CA VAL A 368 -7.68 12.20 42.28
C VAL A 368 -6.25 12.32 42.79
N GLU A 369 -5.44 11.27 42.62
CA GLU A 369 -4.01 11.28 42.97
C GLU A 369 -3.26 12.43 42.29
N ARG A 370 -3.53 12.68 41.00
CA ARG A 370 -2.90 13.76 40.25
C ARG A 370 -3.31 15.16 40.73
N LEU A 371 -4.58 15.34 41.12
CA LEU A 371 -5.05 16.61 41.66
C LEU A 371 -4.44 16.89 43.04
N ASN A 372 -4.40 15.86 43.89
CA ASN A 372 -3.79 15.99 45.22
C ASN A 372 -2.29 16.36 45.12
N ALA A 373 -1.56 15.71 44.21
CA ALA A 373 -0.15 16.01 43.98
C ALA A 373 0.10 17.41 43.40
N LEU A 374 -0.83 17.93 42.59
CA LEU A 374 -0.74 19.30 42.06
C LEU A 374 -0.96 20.34 43.16
N ASN A 375 -1.94 20.10 44.03
CA ASN A 375 -2.22 21.01 45.14
C ASN A 375 -1.05 21.04 46.13
N SER A 376 -0.50 19.87 46.49
CA SER A 376 0.65 19.82 47.41
C SER A 376 1.91 20.48 46.84
N ALA A 377 2.14 20.43 45.52
CA ALA A 377 3.29 21.08 44.90
C ALA A 377 3.16 22.61 44.83
N VAL A 378 1.93 23.14 44.78
CA VAL A 378 1.70 24.59 44.86
C VAL A 378 1.93 25.08 46.28
N ASP A 379 1.49 24.31 47.28
CA ASP A 379 1.67 24.66 48.69
C ASP A 379 3.16 24.66 49.12
N GLU A 380 4.01 23.83 48.48
CA GLU A 380 5.47 23.79 48.73
C GLU A 380 6.27 24.90 48.01
N ASP A 381 5.76 25.47 46.91
CA ASP A 381 6.41 26.58 46.17
C ASP A 381 6.08 27.96 46.76
N ASP A 382 5.04 28.04 47.62
CA ASP A 382 4.56 29.25 48.29
C ASP A 382 5.10 29.43 49.75
N GLU A 383 5.84 28.44 50.29
CA GLU A 383 6.66 28.53 51.53
C GLU A 383 8.14 28.82 51.23
#